data_AF-A0A2V8NKT1-F1
#
_entry.id   AF-A0A2V8NKT1-F1
#
_cell.length_a   1.000
_cell.length_b   1.000
_cell.length_c   1.000
_cell.angle_alpha   90.00
_cell.angle_beta   90.00
_cell.angle_gamma   90.00
#
_symmetry.space_group_name_H-M   'P 1'
#
loop_
_entity.id
_entity.type
_entity.pdbx_description
1 polymer ?
#
loop_
_entity_poly.entity_id
_entity_poly.type
_entity_poly.pdbx_seq_one_letter_code
_entity_poly.pdbx_strand_id
1 'polypeptide(L)'
;MPFQFLQLVAVAVAFALALVLTPIVRALARRWGAVARPKTDRWHKKPTAMLGGVAIFLSVATVILFYLLFVPARADEIARHERTFLWIILGASAFLFAVGLVDDLFHAKPYQKLIGQVMGAAFVVYYGLTLPWTGSAPVNMVITIFWLIGITNAVNLLDNMDGLAPGIAAISSIFLAVNFLAGSQASEAMVLAVFAAALVGFLVYNSNPASIFMGDCGSMFIGFFLASTSLMSVAGGRSRSFLPVLAVPILILFIPIFDTTFVTVLRKLSGRSASQGGRDHTSHRLVALGMSERRAVWMLYGFAALSGLLAMIAREMKTDVSIAAILGFTILLTLLGVYLAGVKVYDEEEVKAAHDKPLFAFLIDLSYKRRVFEVLLDLVLIVLSYYGAYVLRFGPVGEAGTLRIFLRTLPVLLFVKMAAFLVMGVYRGIWRYTSVDDLVVFVKAVVVGSVASALAVLFAFRFESVSRTVFVLDGLLMFMLLAGSRMAFRLFRQVLPTPKARDGCRVLIYGAGDGGELLLREILNNRELQYAPVGFVDDDPTKKGKVIHGLRVFGGNGMLRSLCRAQRIDEVLISSSRFTEERTAEILRDCKEEQVTLKRMRIRIEEVSDE
;
A
#
# COMPACT_ATOMS: atom_id res chain seq x y z
N MET A 1 16.58 -26.36 13.35
CA MET A 1 18.00 -26.17 13.74
C MET A 1 18.16 -24.70 14.11
N PRO A 2 18.62 -24.35 15.32
CA PRO A 2 18.88 -22.94 15.66
C PRO A 2 20.00 -22.38 14.76
N PHE A 3 20.00 -21.07 14.57
CA PHE A 3 21.12 -20.35 13.96
C PHE A 3 22.41 -20.73 14.71
N GLN A 4 23.42 -21.21 13.98
CA GLN A 4 24.71 -21.52 14.59
C GLN A 4 25.41 -20.22 15.00
N PHE A 5 26.26 -20.27 16.03
CA PHE A 5 27.01 -19.12 16.53
C PHE A 5 27.70 -18.34 15.40
N LEU A 6 28.33 -19.04 14.45
CA LEU A 6 28.99 -18.43 13.29
C LEU A 6 28.05 -17.59 12.41
N GLN A 7 26.79 -18.02 12.26
CA GLN A 7 25.80 -17.30 11.47
C GLN A 7 25.35 -16.01 12.18
N LEU A 8 25.21 -16.04 13.50
CA LEU A 8 24.92 -14.83 14.29
C LEU A 8 26.08 -13.82 14.23
N VAL A 9 27.33 -14.32 14.26
CA VAL A 9 28.52 -13.48 14.06
C VAL A 9 28.49 -12.83 12.68
N ALA A 10 28.19 -13.58 11.61
CA ALA A 10 28.11 -13.02 10.26
C ALA A 10 27.06 -11.89 10.15
N VAL A 11 25.88 -12.09 10.76
CA VAL A 11 24.81 -11.08 10.83
C VAL A 11 25.26 -9.84 11.61
N ALA A 12 25.89 -10.03 12.77
CA ALA A 12 26.41 -8.92 13.58
C ALA A 12 27.51 -8.13 12.87
N VAL A 13 28.42 -8.82 12.17
CA VAL A 13 29.48 -8.20 11.36
C VAL A 13 28.88 -7.40 10.20
N ALA A 14 27.87 -7.91 9.51
CA ALA A 14 27.20 -7.19 8.42
C ALA A 14 26.56 -5.88 8.90
N PHE A 15 25.88 -5.92 10.06
CA PHE A 15 25.32 -4.74 10.71
C PHE A 15 26.41 -3.74 11.11
N ALA A 16 27.49 -4.21 11.75
CA ALA A 16 28.60 -3.36 12.18
C ALA A 16 29.33 -2.72 10.99
N LEU A 17 29.58 -3.47 9.92
CA LEU A 17 30.16 -2.95 8.68
C LEU A 17 29.27 -1.87 8.08
N ALA A 18 27.95 -2.08 7.98
CA ALA A 18 27.04 -1.06 7.47
C ALA A 18 27.03 0.20 8.35
N LEU A 19 27.06 0.04 9.67
CA LEU A 19 27.15 1.16 10.61
C LEU A 19 28.41 2.00 10.46
N VAL A 20 29.55 1.37 10.17
CA VAL A 20 30.87 2.01 10.03
C VAL A 20 31.10 2.55 8.62
N LEU A 21 30.74 1.80 7.58
CA LEU A 21 30.95 2.19 6.19
C LEU A 21 30.03 3.32 5.75
N THR A 22 28.78 3.37 6.25
CA THR A 22 27.83 4.42 5.87
C THR A 22 28.33 5.85 6.16
N PRO A 23 28.85 6.20 7.36
CA PRO A 23 29.40 7.53 7.61
C PRO A 23 30.66 7.83 6.79
N ILE A 24 31.49 6.81 6.49
CA ILE A 24 32.68 6.97 5.62
C ILE A 24 32.25 7.32 4.20
N VAL A 25 31.33 6.54 3.62
CA VAL A 25 30.77 6.81 2.29
C VAL A 25 30.09 8.18 2.26
N ARG A 26 29.35 8.54 3.31
CA ARG A 26 28.74 9.87 3.45
C ARG A 26 29.77 11.00 3.41
N ALA A 27 30.91 10.83 4.07
CA ALA A 27 31.99 11.83 4.07
C ALA A 27 32.64 11.95 2.69
N LEU A 28 32.89 10.83 2.01
CA LEU A 28 33.44 10.80 0.65
C LEU A 28 32.47 11.42 -0.37
N ALA A 29 31.20 11.07 -0.31
CA ALA A 29 30.16 11.62 -1.18
C ALA A 29 30.07 13.15 -1.06
N ARG A 30 30.15 13.69 0.17
CA ARG A 30 30.21 15.13 0.40
C ARG A 30 31.49 15.77 -0.15
N ARG A 31 32.64 15.10 -0.01
CA ARG A 31 33.92 15.58 -0.53
C ARG A 31 33.95 15.62 -2.06
N TRP A 32 33.31 14.66 -2.72
CA TRP A 32 33.21 14.59 -4.19
C TRP A 32 32.04 15.40 -4.76
N GLY A 33 31.21 16.02 -3.93
CA GLY A 33 30.03 16.77 -4.38
C GLY A 33 28.87 15.90 -4.86
N ALA A 34 28.90 14.58 -4.62
CA ALA A 34 27.83 13.63 -4.89
C ALA A 34 26.68 13.80 -3.86
N VAL A 35 25.94 14.89 -4.00
CA VAL A 35 24.92 15.32 -3.04
C VAL A 35 23.64 15.69 -3.80
N ALA A 36 22.51 15.12 -3.36
CA ALA A 36 21.20 15.48 -3.86
C ALA A 36 20.85 16.90 -3.39
N ARG A 37 20.76 17.84 -4.34
CA ARG A 37 20.39 19.22 -4.05
C ARG A 37 18.86 19.34 -3.92
N PRO A 38 18.36 20.20 -3.01
CA PRO A 38 16.95 20.57 -2.95
C PRO A 38 16.44 21.04 -4.31
N LYS A 39 15.36 20.44 -4.81
CA LYS A 39 14.59 20.95 -5.95
C LYS A 39 13.21 21.36 -5.45
N THR A 40 12.55 22.31 -6.13
CA THR A 40 11.20 22.78 -5.79
C THR A 40 10.14 21.65 -5.79
N ASP A 41 10.42 20.55 -6.52
CA ASP A 41 9.62 19.33 -6.60
C ASP A 41 10.02 18.23 -5.60
N ARG A 42 10.99 18.45 -4.69
CA ARG A 42 11.44 17.48 -3.67
C ARG A 42 11.53 18.11 -2.27
N TRP A 43 11.02 17.41 -1.24
CA TRP A 43 10.80 17.94 0.12
C TRP A 43 12.06 18.26 0.95
N HIS A 44 13.26 17.93 0.46
CA HIS A 44 14.48 18.12 1.25
C HIS A 44 14.90 19.59 1.30
N LYS A 45 14.93 20.14 2.51
CA LYS A 45 15.41 21.51 2.78
C LYS A 45 16.95 21.60 2.89
N LYS A 46 17.65 20.46 2.94
CA LYS A 46 19.11 20.37 3.10
C LYS A 46 19.73 19.46 2.03
N PRO A 47 20.94 19.76 1.54
CA PRO A 47 21.67 18.86 0.66
C PRO A 47 22.01 17.54 1.38
N THR A 48 21.59 16.41 0.81
CA THR A 48 21.77 15.07 1.40
C THR A 48 22.74 14.25 0.54
N ALA A 49 23.70 13.57 1.17
CA ALA A 49 24.71 12.78 0.46
C ALA A 49 24.06 11.63 -0.34
N MET A 50 24.64 11.23 -1.46
CA MET A 50 24.22 10.08 -2.26
C MET A 50 25.18 8.88 -2.07
N LEU A 51 24.97 7.81 -2.85
CA LEU A 51 25.82 6.63 -2.94
C LEU A 51 25.82 5.73 -1.69
N GLY A 52 24.81 5.83 -0.84
CA GLY A 52 24.63 4.96 0.32
C GLY A 52 24.60 3.46 -0.03
N GLY A 53 24.18 3.12 -1.25
CA GLY A 53 24.20 1.77 -1.81
C GLY A 53 25.59 1.13 -1.77
N VAL A 54 26.68 1.92 -1.86
CA VAL A 54 28.05 1.44 -1.74
C VAL A 54 28.29 0.81 -0.36
N ALA A 55 27.82 1.45 0.71
CA ALA A 55 27.99 0.92 2.06
C ALA A 55 27.21 -0.39 2.26
N ILE A 56 26.00 -0.47 1.71
CA ILE A 56 25.15 -1.67 1.77
C ILE A 56 25.83 -2.82 0.99
N PHE A 57 26.20 -2.57 -0.27
CA PHE A 57 26.86 -3.56 -1.13
C PHE A 57 28.14 -4.08 -0.49
N LEU A 58 29.05 -3.21 -0.05
CA LEU A 58 30.31 -3.62 0.56
C LEU A 58 30.10 -4.44 1.83
N SER A 59 29.13 -4.09 2.68
CA SER A 59 28.84 -4.84 3.90
C SER A 59 28.37 -6.26 3.59
N VAL A 60 27.47 -6.41 2.62
CA VAL A 60 26.92 -7.70 2.20
C VAL A 60 27.95 -8.53 1.46
N ALA A 61 28.62 -7.93 0.47
CA ALA A 61 29.62 -8.59 -0.35
C ALA A 61 30.80 -9.08 0.48
N THR A 62 31.29 -8.28 1.44
CA THR A 62 32.41 -8.68 2.31
C THR A 62 32.07 -9.93 3.12
N VAL A 63 30.90 -9.97 3.76
CA VAL A 63 30.50 -11.09 4.61
C VAL A 63 30.22 -12.35 3.78
N ILE A 64 29.52 -12.21 2.65
CA ILE A 64 29.22 -13.34 1.76
C ILE A 64 30.50 -13.87 1.10
N LEU A 65 31.38 -12.99 0.63
CA LEU A 65 32.65 -13.39 0.02
C LEU A 65 33.54 -14.10 1.04
N PHE A 66 33.60 -13.61 2.28
CA PHE A 66 34.30 -14.29 3.36
C PHE A 66 33.74 -15.70 3.59
N TYR A 67 32.42 -15.86 3.63
CA TYR A 67 31.78 -17.17 3.72
C TYR A 67 32.15 -18.09 2.53
N LEU A 68 32.09 -17.57 1.30
CA LEU A 68 32.39 -18.33 0.09
C LEU A 68 33.87 -18.70 -0.09
N LEU A 69 34.79 -17.96 0.54
CA LEU A 69 36.23 -18.23 0.43
C LEU A 69 36.74 -19.09 1.59
N PHE A 70 36.28 -18.82 2.82
CA PHE A 70 36.91 -19.37 4.03
C PHE A 70 36.07 -20.43 4.76
N VAL A 71 34.76 -20.52 4.52
CA VAL A 71 33.92 -21.57 5.12
C VAL A 71 33.85 -22.75 4.15
N PRO A 72 34.41 -23.93 4.50
CA PRO A 72 34.42 -25.08 3.60
C PRO A 72 33.01 -25.49 3.20
N ALA A 73 32.81 -25.76 1.91
CA ALA A 73 31.58 -26.36 1.44
C ALA A 73 31.43 -27.76 2.07
N ARG A 74 30.22 -28.12 2.48
CA ARG A 74 29.94 -29.52 2.81
C ARG A 74 30.12 -30.38 1.57
N ALA A 75 30.53 -31.63 1.75
CA ALA A 75 30.85 -32.54 0.66
C ALA A 75 29.61 -32.97 -0.16
N ASP A 76 28.40 -32.71 0.31
CA ASP A 76 27.19 -33.06 -0.40
C ASP A 76 26.96 -32.20 -1.65
N GLU A 77 26.39 -32.81 -2.69
CA GLU A 77 26.12 -32.15 -3.97
C GLU A 77 25.18 -30.96 -3.84
N ILE A 78 24.25 -31.01 -2.89
CA ILE A 78 23.27 -29.95 -2.69
C ILE A 78 23.97 -28.69 -2.15
N ALA A 79 24.81 -28.83 -1.13
CA ALA A 79 25.61 -27.72 -0.61
C ALA A 79 26.55 -27.10 -1.67
N ARG A 80 27.10 -27.92 -2.59
CA ARG A 80 27.88 -27.40 -3.72
C ARG A 80 27.04 -26.58 -4.69
N HIS A 81 25.83 -27.04 -5.03
CA HIS A 81 24.91 -26.28 -5.89
C HIS A 81 24.44 -24.98 -5.23
N GLU A 82 24.06 -25.02 -3.94
CA GLU A 82 23.69 -23.83 -3.17
C GLU A 82 24.82 -22.78 -3.20
N ARG A 83 26.06 -23.22 -2.99
CA ARG A 83 27.24 -22.34 -3.01
C ARG A 83 27.51 -21.74 -4.39
N THR A 84 27.30 -22.50 -5.46
CA THR A 84 27.40 -22.00 -6.85
C THR A 84 26.36 -20.92 -7.11
N PHE A 85 25.10 -21.12 -6.69
CA PHE A 85 24.05 -20.11 -6.82
C PHE A 85 24.38 -18.82 -6.07
N LEU A 86 25.03 -18.91 -4.89
CA LEU A 86 25.47 -17.72 -4.17
C LEU A 86 26.55 -16.92 -4.92
N TRP A 87 27.50 -17.59 -5.58
CA TRP A 87 28.47 -16.91 -6.47
C TRP A 87 27.77 -16.18 -7.62
N ILE A 88 26.81 -16.85 -8.26
CA ILE A 88 26.04 -16.28 -9.39
C ILE A 88 25.24 -15.06 -8.94
N ILE A 89 24.52 -15.17 -7.83
CA ILE A 89 23.71 -14.09 -7.27
C ILE A 89 24.61 -12.92 -6.88
N LEU A 90 25.70 -13.15 -6.15
CA LEU A 90 26.61 -12.09 -5.75
C LEU A 90 27.23 -11.39 -6.97
N GLY A 91 27.65 -12.14 -7.99
CA GLY A 91 28.20 -11.60 -9.23
C GLY A 91 27.19 -10.77 -10.04
N ALA A 92 25.98 -11.29 -10.22
CA ALA A 92 24.92 -10.58 -10.94
C ALA A 92 24.44 -9.33 -10.18
N SER A 93 24.31 -9.43 -8.86
CA SER A 93 23.99 -8.28 -8.01
C SER A 93 25.11 -7.24 -7.98
N ALA A 94 26.38 -7.64 -8.02
CA ALA A 94 27.51 -6.73 -8.16
C ALA A 94 27.50 -6.01 -9.52
N PHE A 95 27.12 -6.71 -10.59
CA PHE A 95 26.92 -6.09 -11.89
C PHE A 95 25.78 -5.06 -11.87
N LEU A 96 24.63 -5.38 -11.27
CA LEU A 96 23.52 -4.42 -11.14
C LEU A 96 23.85 -3.23 -10.24
N PHE A 97 24.61 -3.46 -9.18
CA PHE A 97 25.19 -2.39 -8.37
C PHE A 97 26.04 -1.45 -9.23
N ALA A 98 26.92 -2.00 -10.09
CA ALA A 98 27.75 -1.21 -10.99
C ALA A 98 26.92 -0.43 -12.04
N VAL A 99 25.87 -1.03 -12.60
CA VAL A 99 24.94 -0.34 -13.52
C VAL A 99 24.28 0.85 -12.81
N GLY A 100 23.77 0.66 -11.60
CA GLY A 100 23.19 1.75 -10.83
C GLY A 100 24.22 2.78 -10.37
N LEU A 101 25.48 2.38 -10.12
CA LEU A 101 26.56 3.32 -9.80
C LEU A 101 26.94 4.18 -11.00
N VAL A 102 26.99 3.59 -12.19
CA VAL A 102 27.17 4.34 -13.45
C VAL A 102 26.01 5.31 -13.64
N ASP A 103 24.79 4.92 -13.31
CA ASP A 103 23.65 5.83 -13.37
C ASP A 103 23.75 7.01 -12.39
N ASP A 104 24.07 6.74 -11.12
CA ASP A 104 24.23 7.79 -10.10
C ASP A 104 25.32 8.81 -10.47
N LEU A 105 26.35 8.39 -11.22
CA LEU A 105 27.48 9.23 -11.63
C LEU A 105 27.25 9.93 -12.99
N PHE A 106 26.64 9.24 -13.96
CA PHE A 106 26.57 9.67 -15.36
C PHE A 106 25.14 9.91 -15.89
N HIS A 107 24.09 9.69 -15.08
CA HIS A 107 22.68 9.85 -15.44
C HIS A 107 22.30 9.05 -16.69
N ALA A 108 22.24 7.73 -16.56
CA ALA A 108 21.87 6.82 -17.62
C ALA A 108 20.39 6.97 -18.01
N LYS A 109 20.11 6.80 -19.31
CA LYS A 109 18.73 6.81 -19.84
C LYS A 109 17.98 5.55 -19.34
N PRO A 110 16.65 5.61 -19.15
CA PRO A 110 15.86 4.48 -18.64
C PRO A 110 16.06 3.16 -19.40
N TYR A 111 16.21 3.18 -20.73
CA TYR A 111 16.46 1.96 -21.51
C TYR A 111 17.85 1.36 -21.26
N GLN A 112 18.86 2.16 -20.92
CA GLN A 112 20.21 1.66 -20.62
C GLN A 112 20.21 0.87 -19.31
N LYS A 113 19.47 1.37 -18.31
CA LYS A 113 19.20 0.66 -17.06
C LYS A 113 18.51 -0.67 -17.32
N LEU A 114 17.46 -0.65 -18.16
CA LEU A 114 16.70 -1.86 -18.51
C LEU A 114 17.58 -2.90 -19.22
N ILE A 115 18.47 -2.49 -20.14
CA ILE A 115 19.41 -3.41 -20.79
C ILE A 115 20.33 -4.06 -19.75
N GLY A 116 20.88 -3.30 -18.81
CA GLY A 116 21.68 -3.84 -17.71
C GLY A 116 20.89 -4.84 -16.85
N GLN A 117 19.63 -4.53 -16.52
CA GLN A 117 18.76 -5.45 -15.79
C GLN A 117 18.47 -6.73 -16.56
N VAL A 118 18.23 -6.65 -17.88
CA VAL A 118 18.04 -7.83 -18.74
C VAL A 118 19.31 -8.68 -18.80
N MET A 119 20.49 -8.07 -18.92
CA MET A 119 21.77 -8.79 -18.93
C MET A 119 22.01 -9.54 -17.61
N GLY A 120 21.80 -8.88 -16.47
CA GLY A 120 21.93 -9.53 -15.17
C GLY A 120 20.91 -10.64 -14.96
N ALA A 121 19.66 -10.42 -15.37
CA ALA A 121 18.61 -11.44 -15.30
C ALA A 121 18.90 -12.65 -16.19
N ALA A 122 19.37 -12.42 -17.42
CA ALA A 122 19.77 -13.47 -18.35
C ALA A 122 20.94 -14.30 -17.79
N PHE A 123 21.91 -13.66 -17.14
CA PHE A 123 23.01 -14.37 -16.47
C PHE A 123 22.49 -15.30 -15.36
N VAL A 124 21.60 -14.82 -14.49
CA VAL A 124 20.98 -15.65 -13.43
C VAL A 124 20.22 -16.84 -14.03
N VAL A 125 19.42 -16.61 -15.06
CA VAL A 125 18.62 -17.64 -15.74
C VAL A 125 19.49 -18.66 -16.48
N TYR A 126 20.59 -18.22 -17.10
CA TYR A 126 21.53 -19.10 -17.81
C TYR A 126 22.09 -20.20 -16.90
N TYR A 127 22.38 -19.87 -15.63
CA TYR A 127 22.85 -20.84 -14.64
C TYR A 127 21.72 -21.61 -13.94
N GLY A 128 20.49 -21.57 -14.45
CA GLY A 128 19.40 -22.45 -14.02
C GLY A 128 18.54 -21.92 -12.86
N LEU A 129 18.79 -20.71 -12.36
CA LEU A 129 17.91 -20.07 -11.37
C LEU A 129 16.65 -19.56 -12.08
N THR A 130 15.59 -20.36 -12.08
CA THR A 130 14.31 -20.05 -12.72
C THR A 130 13.12 -20.36 -11.81
N LEU A 131 12.02 -19.63 -12.04
CA LEU A 131 10.72 -19.86 -11.44
C LEU A 131 9.99 -21.00 -12.17
N PRO A 132 9.70 -22.14 -11.53
CA PRO A 132 9.03 -23.30 -12.13
C PRO A 132 7.50 -23.11 -12.08
N TRP A 133 7.01 -21.97 -12.58
CA TRP A 133 5.58 -21.65 -12.53
C TRP A 133 4.77 -22.43 -13.55
N THR A 134 5.43 -22.95 -14.59
CA THR A 134 4.80 -23.69 -15.67
C THR A 134 5.57 -24.97 -15.97
N GLY A 135 4.95 -25.91 -16.70
CA GLY A 135 5.64 -27.08 -17.24
C GLY A 135 6.60 -26.76 -18.40
N SER A 136 6.72 -25.49 -18.82
CA SER A 136 7.52 -25.07 -19.97
C SER A 136 8.75 -24.28 -19.51
N ALA A 137 9.94 -24.85 -19.72
CA ALA A 137 11.20 -24.20 -19.35
C ALA A 137 11.39 -22.82 -20.02
N PRO A 138 11.12 -22.62 -21.33
CA PRO A 138 11.22 -21.29 -21.94
C PRO A 138 10.28 -20.25 -21.32
N VAL A 139 9.06 -20.66 -20.95
CA VAL A 139 8.09 -19.75 -20.30
C VAL A 139 8.57 -19.37 -18.90
N ASN A 140 9.11 -20.33 -18.16
CA ASN A 140 9.71 -20.11 -16.84
C ASN A 140 10.90 -19.14 -16.90
N MET A 141 11.75 -19.24 -17.93
CA MET A 141 12.85 -18.30 -18.16
C MET A 141 12.34 -16.87 -18.35
N VAL A 142 11.33 -16.67 -19.21
CA VAL A 142 10.74 -15.35 -19.48
C VAL A 142 10.09 -14.77 -18.21
N ILE A 143 9.32 -15.59 -17.50
CA ILE A 143 8.70 -15.20 -16.22
C ILE A 143 9.77 -14.79 -15.20
N THR A 144 10.89 -15.52 -15.13
CA THR A 144 11.98 -15.22 -14.20
C THR A 144 12.65 -13.90 -14.54
N ILE A 145 12.91 -13.63 -15.83
CA ILE A 145 13.46 -12.35 -16.27
C ILE A 145 12.50 -11.22 -15.87
N PHE A 146 11.20 -11.37 -16.11
CA PHE A 146 10.21 -10.38 -15.72
C PHE A 146 10.15 -10.20 -14.19
N TRP A 147 10.25 -11.27 -13.42
CA TRP A 147 10.31 -11.22 -11.95
C TRP A 147 11.52 -10.43 -11.45
N LEU A 148 12.73 -10.75 -11.93
CA LEU A 148 13.97 -10.09 -11.52
C LEU A 148 13.93 -8.59 -11.86
N ILE A 149 13.56 -8.25 -13.10
CA ILE A 149 13.47 -6.86 -13.57
C ILE A 149 12.35 -6.12 -12.84
N GLY A 150 11.19 -6.76 -12.68
CA GLY A 150 10.00 -6.17 -12.06
C GLY A 150 10.22 -5.80 -10.60
N ILE A 151 10.77 -6.72 -9.80
CA ILE A 151 11.09 -6.45 -8.39
C ILE A 151 12.22 -5.42 -8.27
N THR A 152 13.24 -5.47 -9.14
CA THR A 152 14.32 -4.46 -9.16
C THR A 152 13.76 -3.06 -9.39
N ASN A 153 12.91 -2.89 -10.39
CA ASN A 153 12.28 -1.59 -10.67
C ASN A 153 11.27 -1.19 -9.60
N ALA A 154 10.57 -2.15 -8.99
CA ALA A 154 9.63 -1.87 -7.92
C ALA A 154 10.32 -1.30 -6.67
N VAL A 155 11.47 -1.86 -6.29
CA VAL A 155 12.28 -1.31 -5.19
C VAL A 155 12.87 0.04 -5.54
N ASN A 156 13.31 0.24 -6.79
CA ASN A 156 13.82 1.56 -7.24
C ASN A 156 12.74 2.65 -7.17
N LEU A 157 11.52 2.35 -7.62
CA LEU A 157 10.39 3.28 -7.56
C LEU A 157 9.91 3.56 -6.13
N LEU A 158 10.10 2.60 -5.23
CA LEU A 158 9.75 2.73 -3.81
C LEU A 158 10.73 3.66 -3.05
N ASP A 159 11.91 3.95 -3.60
CA ASP A 159 12.90 4.87 -3.02
C ASP A 159 12.51 6.34 -3.21
N ASN A 160 11.30 6.68 -2.78
CA ASN A 160 10.72 8.02 -2.89
C ASN A 160 10.60 8.74 -1.52
N MET A 161 10.92 8.05 -0.42
CA MET A 161 10.86 8.58 0.94
C MET A 161 11.95 7.99 1.84
N ASP A 162 12.49 8.82 2.74
CA ASP A 162 13.51 8.44 3.74
C ASP A 162 13.18 7.14 4.47
N GLY A 163 14.06 6.14 4.36
CA GLY A 163 13.93 4.85 5.02
C GLY A 163 12.96 3.87 4.35
N LEU A 164 12.11 4.30 3.41
CA LEU A 164 11.00 3.48 2.93
C LEU A 164 11.50 2.20 2.23
N ALA A 165 12.24 2.33 1.13
CA ALA A 165 12.74 1.19 0.36
C ALA A 165 13.66 0.25 1.17
N PRO A 166 14.73 0.73 1.85
CA PRO A 166 15.60 -0.17 2.64
C PRO A 166 14.88 -0.84 3.81
N GLY A 167 13.89 -0.17 4.42
CA GLY A 167 13.10 -0.79 5.50
C GLY A 167 12.13 -1.85 5.03
N ILE A 168 11.42 -1.61 3.92
CA ILE A 168 10.57 -2.63 3.30
C ILE A 168 11.44 -3.82 2.85
N ALA A 169 12.59 -3.58 2.23
CA ALA A 169 13.53 -4.64 1.86
C ALA A 169 14.07 -5.42 3.08
N ALA A 170 14.37 -4.75 4.21
CA ALA A 170 14.81 -5.40 5.43
C ALA A 170 13.72 -6.31 6.02
N ILE A 171 12.47 -5.82 6.10
CA ILE A 171 11.32 -6.61 6.54
C ILE A 171 11.12 -7.82 5.62
N SER A 172 11.12 -7.61 4.31
CA SER A 172 10.98 -8.69 3.33
C SER A 172 12.11 -9.73 3.47
N SER A 173 13.34 -9.28 3.70
CA SER A 173 14.50 -10.16 3.88
C SER A 173 14.39 -11.00 5.16
N ILE A 174 13.89 -10.41 6.26
CA ILE A 174 13.65 -11.13 7.52
C ILE A 174 12.60 -12.24 7.31
N PHE A 175 11.46 -11.93 6.68
CA PHE A 175 10.43 -12.94 6.44
C PHE A 175 10.88 -14.03 5.47
N LEU A 176 11.65 -13.68 4.43
CA LEU A 176 12.26 -14.69 3.55
C LEU A 176 13.26 -15.57 4.33
N ALA A 177 14.11 -14.97 5.18
CA ALA A 177 15.05 -15.73 6.01
C ALA A 177 14.31 -16.71 6.94
N VAL A 178 13.22 -16.28 7.58
CA VAL A 178 12.37 -17.16 8.40
C VAL A 178 11.74 -18.27 7.55
N ASN A 179 11.27 -17.96 6.34
CA ASN A 179 10.75 -18.97 5.41
C ASN A 179 11.82 -20.02 5.05
N PHE A 180 13.05 -19.58 4.76
CA PHE A 180 14.17 -20.47 4.48
C PHE A 180 14.54 -21.35 5.69
N LEU A 181 14.59 -20.78 6.90
CA LEU A 181 14.80 -21.57 8.13
C LEU A 181 13.73 -22.64 8.31
N ALA A 182 12.46 -22.28 8.09
CA ALA A 182 11.35 -23.20 8.20
C ALA A 182 11.41 -24.30 7.10
N GLY A 183 12.03 -24.01 5.96
CA GLY A 183 12.38 -24.96 4.90
C GLY A 183 13.68 -25.74 5.12
N SER A 184 14.32 -25.63 6.30
CA SER A 184 15.63 -26.24 6.62
C SER A 184 16.79 -25.76 5.73
N GLN A 185 16.68 -24.56 5.17
CA GLN A 185 17.64 -23.90 4.27
C GLN A 185 18.43 -22.84 5.03
N ALA A 186 19.33 -23.30 5.90
CA ALA A 186 20.03 -22.43 6.84
C ALA A 186 21.06 -21.50 6.16
N SER A 187 21.63 -21.91 5.03
CA SER A 187 22.60 -21.13 4.25
C SER A 187 21.93 -19.90 3.64
N GLU A 188 20.79 -20.10 3.00
CA GLU A 188 19.97 -19.07 2.35
C GLU A 188 19.38 -18.11 3.39
N ALA A 189 18.91 -18.65 4.52
CA ALA A 189 18.45 -17.84 5.65
C ALA A 189 19.56 -16.93 6.20
N MET A 190 20.79 -17.44 6.33
CA MET A 190 21.92 -16.64 6.77
C MET A 190 22.22 -15.50 5.79
N VAL A 191 22.20 -15.76 4.48
CA VAL A 191 22.46 -14.75 3.45
C VAL A 191 21.44 -13.61 3.51
N LEU A 192 20.15 -13.93 3.66
CA LEU A 192 19.11 -12.92 3.82
C LEU A 192 19.16 -12.22 5.18
N ALA A 193 19.58 -12.89 6.25
CA ALA A 193 19.79 -12.27 7.55
C ALA A 193 20.97 -11.28 7.53
N VAL A 194 22.06 -11.61 6.84
CA VAL A 194 23.21 -10.71 6.58
C VAL A 194 22.75 -9.50 5.77
N PHE A 195 21.95 -9.72 4.74
CA PHE A 195 21.39 -8.65 3.91
C PHE A 195 20.46 -7.74 4.72
N ALA A 196 19.53 -8.31 5.51
CA ALA A 196 18.66 -7.55 6.41
C ALA A 196 19.48 -6.73 7.42
N ALA A 197 20.52 -7.31 8.02
CA ALA A 197 21.39 -6.63 8.97
C ALA A 197 22.14 -5.44 8.34
N ALA A 198 22.66 -5.58 7.12
CA ALA A 198 23.28 -4.47 6.41
C ALA A 198 22.27 -3.34 6.11
N LEU A 199 21.05 -3.68 5.72
CA LEU A 199 19.97 -2.70 5.51
C LEU A 199 19.58 -1.99 6.81
N VAL A 200 19.46 -2.71 7.92
CA VAL A 200 19.15 -2.14 9.25
C VAL A 200 20.29 -1.23 9.73
N GLY A 201 21.55 -1.59 9.47
CA GLY A 201 22.70 -0.73 9.76
C GLY A 201 22.68 0.57 8.94
N PHE A 202 22.33 0.48 7.66
CA PHE A 202 22.16 1.65 6.79
C PHE A 202 20.97 2.54 7.20
N LEU A 203 19.86 1.94 7.63
CA LEU A 203 18.65 2.64 8.07
C LEU A 203 18.91 3.61 9.22
N VAL A 204 19.92 3.37 10.07
CA VAL A 204 20.31 4.32 11.12
C VAL A 204 20.62 5.73 10.57
N TYR A 205 21.15 5.81 9.34
CA TYR A 205 21.53 7.05 8.68
C TYR A 205 20.55 7.51 7.61
N ASN A 206 19.69 6.62 7.11
CA ASN A 206 18.71 6.88 6.07
C ASN A 206 17.28 7.11 6.61
N SER A 207 16.98 6.75 7.85
CA SER A 207 15.69 7.04 8.48
C SER A 207 15.43 8.55 8.58
N ASN A 208 14.18 8.97 8.40
CA ASN A 208 13.82 10.38 8.34
C ASN A 208 14.19 11.15 9.63
N PRO A 209 14.88 12.31 9.55
CA PRO A 209 15.44 12.92 8.35
C PRO A 209 16.75 12.25 7.90
N ALA A 210 16.80 11.81 6.63
CA ALA A 210 17.94 11.09 6.09
C ALA A 210 19.20 11.95 6.01
N SER A 211 20.36 11.35 6.34
CA SER A 211 21.68 11.98 6.19
C SER A 211 22.44 11.52 4.94
N ILE A 212 21.99 10.41 4.34
CA ILE A 212 22.48 9.83 3.09
C ILE A 212 21.36 9.05 2.39
N PHE A 213 21.29 9.13 1.06
CA PHE A 213 20.42 8.35 0.21
C PHE A 213 21.17 7.19 -0.41
N MET A 214 20.46 6.07 -0.67
CA MET A 214 21.10 4.90 -1.25
C MET A 214 21.49 5.10 -2.72
N GLY A 215 20.72 5.88 -3.48
CA GLY A 215 20.92 6.08 -4.92
C GLY A 215 20.47 4.88 -5.75
N ASP A 216 20.53 5.03 -7.07
CA ASP A 216 20.15 3.97 -8.01
C ASP A 216 21.08 2.75 -7.89
N CYS A 217 22.36 2.94 -7.50
CA CYS A 217 23.25 1.83 -7.18
C CYS A 217 22.73 0.95 -6.05
N GLY A 218 22.19 1.55 -5.00
CA GLY A 218 21.63 0.84 -3.86
C GLY A 218 20.30 0.19 -4.20
N SER A 219 19.39 0.93 -4.83
CA SER A 219 18.05 0.44 -5.12
C SER A 219 18.04 -0.73 -6.11
N MET A 220 18.86 -0.67 -7.17
CA MET A 220 19.01 -1.76 -8.14
C MET A 220 19.67 -2.98 -7.50
N PHE A 221 20.73 -2.78 -6.71
CA PHE A 221 21.36 -3.86 -5.96
C PHE A 221 20.38 -4.56 -5.03
N ILE A 222 19.66 -3.79 -4.20
CA ILE A 222 18.73 -4.32 -3.21
C ILE A 222 17.62 -5.11 -3.88
N GLY A 223 16.97 -4.52 -4.89
CA GLY A 223 15.88 -5.17 -5.61
C GLY A 223 16.32 -6.44 -6.33
N PHE A 224 17.45 -6.40 -7.03
CA PHE A 224 17.95 -7.56 -7.77
C PHE A 224 18.45 -8.68 -6.84
N PHE A 225 19.17 -8.34 -5.77
CA PHE A 225 19.63 -9.30 -4.76
C PHE A 225 18.45 -9.98 -4.06
N LEU A 226 17.44 -9.21 -3.64
CA LEU A 226 16.25 -9.73 -2.98
C LEU A 226 15.42 -10.64 -3.93
N ALA A 227 15.26 -10.22 -5.19
CA ALA A 227 14.52 -10.99 -6.19
C ALA A 227 15.22 -12.32 -6.53
N SER A 228 16.55 -12.30 -6.71
CA SER A 228 17.34 -13.48 -7.09
C SER A 228 17.53 -14.47 -5.94
N THR A 229 17.77 -13.99 -4.72
CA THR A 229 17.83 -14.85 -3.52
C THR A 229 16.52 -15.56 -3.24
N SER A 230 15.37 -14.94 -3.53
CA SER A 230 14.06 -15.61 -3.38
C SER A 230 13.89 -16.84 -4.30
N LEU A 231 14.68 -16.95 -5.38
CA LEU A 231 14.63 -18.09 -6.31
C LEU A 231 15.34 -19.34 -5.77
N MET A 232 16.25 -19.18 -4.79
CA MET A 232 17.04 -20.29 -4.26
C MET A 232 16.16 -21.38 -3.63
N SER A 233 15.05 -21.00 -2.99
CA SER A 233 14.10 -21.96 -2.40
C SER A 233 13.49 -22.91 -3.42
N VAL A 234 13.50 -22.51 -4.68
CA VAL A 234 12.71 -23.11 -5.74
C VAL A 234 13.56 -24.02 -6.62
N ALA A 235 14.80 -23.61 -6.89
CA ALA A 235 15.78 -24.42 -7.63
C ALA A 235 16.21 -25.69 -6.87
N GLY A 236 16.09 -25.72 -5.54
CA GLY A 236 16.50 -26.86 -4.72
C GLY A 236 15.54 -28.07 -4.72
N GLY A 237 14.41 -28.02 -5.43
CA GLY A 237 13.46 -29.15 -5.52
C GLY A 237 12.78 -29.56 -4.20
N ARG A 238 12.98 -28.80 -3.11
CA ARG A 238 12.53 -29.13 -1.74
C ARG A 238 11.08 -28.77 -1.45
N SER A 239 10.39 -28.08 -2.35
CA SER A 239 9.00 -27.64 -2.11
C SER A 239 8.00 -28.61 -2.71
N ARG A 240 7.14 -29.20 -1.86
CA ARG A 240 6.16 -30.24 -2.26
C ARG A 240 4.85 -29.68 -2.86
N SER A 241 4.61 -28.36 -2.79
CA SER A 241 3.38 -27.74 -3.27
C SER A 241 3.63 -26.47 -4.07
N PHE A 242 2.96 -26.36 -5.22
CA PHE A 242 3.08 -25.25 -6.17
C PHE A 242 2.65 -23.89 -5.58
N LEU A 243 1.59 -23.89 -4.76
CA LEU A 243 1.00 -22.64 -4.27
C LEU A 243 1.92 -21.87 -3.30
N PRO A 244 2.50 -22.45 -2.24
CA PRO A 244 3.42 -21.72 -1.36
C PRO A 244 4.69 -21.22 -2.07
N VAL A 245 5.19 -21.96 -3.07
CA VAL A 245 6.34 -21.55 -3.91
C VAL A 245 6.08 -20.22 -4.60
N LEU A 246 4.84 -20.00 -5.04
CA LEU A 246 4.41 -18.81 -5.76
C LEU A 246 3.96 -17.70 -4.80
N ALA A 247 3.11 -18.05 -3.83
CA ALA A 247 2.43 -17.11 -2.96
C ALA A 247 3.37 -16.44 -1.97
N VAL A 248 4.30 -17.18 -1.36
CA VAL A 248 5.13 -16.66 -0.26
C VAL A 248 6.03 -15.51 -0.73
N PRO A 249 6.80 -15.63 -1.83
CA PRO A 249 7.60 -14.50 -2.32
C PRO A 249 6.76 -13.29 -2.73
N ILE A 250 5.60 -13.51 -3.37
CA ILE A 250 4.69 -12.43 -3.78
C ILE A 250 4.15 -11.68 -2.57
N LEU A 251 3.72 -12.39 -1.52
CA LEU A 251 3.22 -11.77 -0.29
C LEU A 251 4.34 -11.01 0.43
N ILE A 252 5.53 -11.59 0.53
CA ILE A 252 6.64 -10.92 1.22
C ILE A 252 7.09 -9.65 0.49
N LEU A 253 6.98 -9.63 -0.85
CA LEU A 253 7.28 -8.48 -1.71
C LEU A 253 6.03 -7.68 -2.10
N PHE A 254 4.92 -7.83 -1.36
CA PHE A 254 3.64 -7.28 -1.77
C PHE A 254 3.68 -5.75 -1.88
N ILE A 255 4.30 -5.04 -0.94
CA ILE A 255 4.31 -3.56 -0.95
C ILE A 255 4.99 -2.99 -2.20
N PRO A 256 6.23 -3.40 -2.57
CA PRO A 256 6.84 -2.97 -3.84
C PRO A 256 5.97 -3.30 -5.06
N ILE A 257 5.41 -4.52 -5.13
CA ILE A 257 4.58 -4.98 -6.25
C ILE A 257 3.30 -4.13 -6.33
N PHE A 258 2.62 -3.92 -5.21
CA PHE A 258 1.39 -3.16 -5.10
C PHE A 258 1.59 -1.70 -5.50
N ASP A 259 2.59 -1.02 -4.94
CA ASP A 259 2.82 0.40 -5.21
C ASP A 259 3.15 0.64 -6.69
N THR A 260 4.02 -0.19 -7.26
CA THR A 260 4.39 -0.11 -8.69
C THR A 260 3.20 -0.39 -9.60
N THR A 261 2.42 -1.43 -9.30
CA THR A 261 1.22 -1.77 -10.06
C THR A 261 0.18 -0.66 -9.96
N PHE A 262 -0.06 -0.17 -8.76
CA PHE A 262 -1.01 0.90 -8.46
C PHE A 262 -0.66 2.16 -9.25
N VAL A 263 0.57 2.67 -9.11
CA VAL A 263 1.03 3.87 -9.83
C VAL A 263 0.98 3.67 -11.35
N THR A 264 1.43 2.52 -11.85
CA THR A 264 1.42 2.22 -13.29
C THR A 264 0.00 2.22 -13.86
N VAL A 265 -0.94 1.56 -13.17
CA VAL A 265 -2.35 1.52 -13.57
C VAL A 265 -2.95 2.91 -13.55
N LEU A 266 -2.77 3.68 -12.47
CA LEU A 266 -3.31 5.04 -12.39
C LEU A 266 -2.73 5.96 -13.47
N ARG A 267 -1.43 5.91 -13.73
CA ARG A 267 -0.78 6.71 -14.77
C ARG A 267 -1.30 6.35 -16.16
N LYS A 268 -1.46 5.05 -16.47
CA LYS A 268 -2.04 4.62 -17.75
C LYS A 268 -3.50 5.07 -17.91
N LEU A 269 -4.31 4.93 -16.86
CA LEU A 269 -5.69 5.43 -16.84
C LEU A 269 -5.74 6.96 -16.95
N SER A 270 -4.69 7.66 -16.51
CA SER A 270 -4.50 9.11 -16.61
C SER A 270 -3.68 9.56 -17.82
N GLY A 271 -3.34 8.65 -18.75
CA GLY A 271 -2.73 8.97 -20.05
C GLY A 271 -1.25 9.34 -19.98
N ARG A 272 -0.64 9.07 -18.83
CA ARG A 272 0.76 9.36 -18.52
C ARG A 272 1.62 8.13 -18.73
N SER A 273 2.90 8.37 -19.02
CA SER A 273 3.87 7.28 -19.09
C SER A 273 4.14 6.70 -17.70
N ALA A 274 4.22 5.38 -17.60
CA ALA A 274 4.62 4.69 -16.38
C ALA A 274 6.07 5.02 -15.96
N SER A 275 6.94 5.37 -16.92
CA SER A 275 8.36 5.64 -16.70
C SER A 275 8.69 7.05 -16.20
N GLN A 276 7.70 7.96 -16.14
CA GLN A 276 7.90 9.30 -15.61
C GLN A 276 7.94 9.27 -14.07
N GLY A 277 8.88 9.95 -13.43
CA GLY A 277 8.87 10.11 -11.97
C GLY A 277 7.73 11.04 -11.52
N GLY A 278 7.13 10.80 -10.35
CA GLY A 278 6.00 11.58 -9.86
C GLY A 278 5.75 11.41 -8.36
N ARG A 279 4.91 12.27 -7.78
CA ARG A 279 4.52 12.27 -6.36
C ARG A 279 3.26 11.44 -6.09
N ASP A 280 2.91 10.51 -6.97
CA ASP A 280 1.66 9.74 -6.96
C ASP A 280 1.75 8.35 -6.32
N HIS A 281 2.91 7.99 -5.78
CA HIS A 281 3.11 6.79 -5.00
C HIS A 281 2.21 6.75 -3.76
N THR A 282 1.93 5.53 -3.28
CA THR A 282 1.11 5.26 -2.09
C THR A 282 1.59 6.08 -0.90
N SER A 283 2.91 6.14 -0.73
CA SER A 283 3.62 6.88 0.31
C SER A 283 3.28 8.39 0.29
N HIS A 284 3.35 9.03 -0.88
CA HIS A 284 3.01 10.44 -1.06
C HIS A 284 1.51 10.71 -0.92
N ARG A 285 0.64 9.80 -1.37
CA ARG A 285 -0.82 9.93 -1.19
C ARG A 285 -1.21 9.88 0.30
N LEU A 286 -0.55 9.03 1.09
CA LEU A 286 -0.70 9.00 2.55
C LEU A 286 -0.26 10.33 3.20
N VAL A 287 0.83 10.93 2.72
CA VAL A 287 1.28 12.26 3.18
C VAL A 287 0.29 13.36 2.77
N ALA A 288 -0.26 13.30 1.54
CA ALA A 288 -1.26 14.25 1.05
C ALA A 288 -2.57 14.21 1.86
N LEU A 289 -2.90 13.07 2.48
CA LEU A 289 -3.98 12.92 3.45
C LEU A 289 -3.69 13.57 4.81
N GLY A 290 -2.48 14.07 5.04
CA GLY A 290 -2.08 14.74 6.28
C GLY A 290 -1.25 13.87 7.24
N MET A 291 -0.78 12.70 6.81
CA MET A 291 0.23 11.95 7.57
C MET A 291 1.60 12.65 7.47
N SER A 292 2.35 12.69 8.57
CA SER A 292 3.78 13.00 8.49
C SER A 292 4.51 11.88 7.73
N GLU A 293 5.60 12.20 7.02
CA GLU A 293 6.41 11.24 6.27
C GLU A 293 6.75 9.98 7.09
N ARG A 294 7.23 10.17 8.32
CA ARG A 294 7.53 9.07 9.27
C ARG A 294 6.35 8.13 9.48
N ARG A 295 5.14 8.68 9.67
CA ARG A 295 3.92 7.88 9.91
C ARG A 295 3.52 7.09 8.67
N ALA A 296 3.66 7.68 7.47
CA ALA A 296 3.40 6.97 6.23
C ALA A 296 4.36 5.78 6.06
N VAL A 297 5.66 5.97 6.33
CA VAL A 297 6.67 4.89 6.28
C VAL A 297 6.36 3.79 7.30
N TRP A 298 6.09 4.13 8.56
CA TRP A 298 5.72 3.14 9.59
C TRP A 298 4.44 2.37 9.25
N MET A 299 3.45 3.02 8.63
CA MET A 299 2.25 2.34 8.16
C MET A 299 2.56 1.33 7.06
N LEU A 300 3.40 1.70 6.09
CA LEU A 300 3.83 0.78 5.02
C LEU A 300 4.69 -0.37 5.56
N TYR A 301 5.55 -0.13 6.56
CA TYR A 301 6.24 -1.20 7.29
C TYR A 301 5.27 -2.15 7.98
N GLY A 302 4.21 -1.61 8.62
CA GLY A 302 3.16 -2.40 9.24
C GLY A 302 2.46 -3.32 8.24
N PHE A 303 2.11 -2.81 7.05
CA PHE A 303 1.53 -3.65 6.00
C PHE A 303 2.52 -4.68 5.43
N ALA A 304 3.80 -4.33 5.26
CA ALA A 304 4.82 -5.28 4.84
C ALA A 304 4.99 -6.42 5.87
N ALA A 305 5.00 -6.10 7.16
CA ALA A 305 5.10 -7.08 8.22
C ALA A 305 3.83 -7.97 8.31
N LEU A 306 2.65 -7.38 8.16
CA LEU A 306 1.39 -8.12 8.08
C LEU A 306 1.36 -9.07 6.87
N SER A 307 1.83 -8.60 5.71
CA SER A 307 1.93 -9.43 4.50
C SER A 307 2.94 -10.58 4.67
N GLY A 308 4.08 -10.30 5.29
CA GLY A 308 5.08 -11.32 5.63
C GLY A 308 4.54 -12.36 6.62
N LEU A 309 3.81 -11.94 7.66
CA LEU A 309 3.17 -12.85 8.60
C LEU A 309 2.10 -13.71 7.90
N LEU A 310 1.30 -13.11 7.04
CA LEU A 310 0.32 -13.82 6.22
C LEU A 310 1.01 -14.86 5.32
N ALA A 311 2.18 -14.56 4.77
CA ALA A 311 2.97 -15.51 4.00
C ALA A 311 3.40 -16.72 4.85
N MET A 312 3.84 -16.49 6.09
CA MET A 312 4.21 -17.56 7.03
C MET A 312 3.01 -18.43 7.41
N ILE A 313 1.85 -17.81 7.65
CA ILE A 313 0.59 -18.53 7.93
C ILE A 313 0.17 -19.34 6.71
N ALA A 314 0.20 -18.73 5.51
CA ALA A 314 -0.19 -19.38 4.26
C ALA A 314 0.68 -20.61 3.93
N ARG A 315 1.93 -20.64 4.40
CA ARG A 315 2.82 -21.78 4.26
C ARG A 315 2.40 -22.97 5.13
N GLU A 316 1.89 -22.73 6.33
CA GLU A 316 1.51 -23.78 7.31
C GLU A 316 0.04 -24.22 7.19
N MET A 317 -0.81 -23.35 6.67
CA MET A 317 -2.24 -23.63 6.51
C MET A 317 -2.54 -24.49 5.29
N LYS A 318 -3.71 -25.13 5.31
CA LYS A 318 -4.25 -25.84 4.15
C LYS A 318 -4.39 -24.88 2.97
N THR A 319 -4.11 -25.37 1.76
CA THR A 319 -4.16 -24.62 0.50
C THR A 319 -5.39 -23.71 0.39
N ASP A 320 -6.57 -24.20 0.75
CA ASP A 320 -7.81 -23.42 0.61
C ASP A 320 -7.89 -22.23 1.57
N VAL A 321 -7.43 -22.42 2.81
CA VAL A 321 -7.35 -21.34 3.81
C VAL A 321 -6.31 -20.31 3.37
N SER A 322 -5.18 -20.77 2.83
CA SER A 322 -4.13 -19.89 2.29
C SER A 322 -4.66 -19.05 1.12
N ILE A 323 -5.36 -19.66 0.16
CA ILE A 323 -5.98 -18.94 -0.97
C ILE A 323 -6.97 -17.88 -0.46
N ALA A 324 -7.86 -18.25 0.45
CA ALA A 324 -8.85 -17.32 0.99
C ALA A 324 -8.20 -16.13 1.71
N ALA A 325 -7.17 -16.38 2.54
CA ALA A 325 -6.48 -15.35 3.29
C ALA A 325 -5.68 -14.40 2.36
N ILE A 326 -5.00 -14.93 1.34
CA ILE A 326 -4.27 -14.16 0.32
C ILE A 326 -5.22 -13.25 -0.45
N LEU A 327 -6.35 -13.79 -0.90
CA LEU A 327 -7.34 -13.03 -1.65
C LEU A 327 -8.01 -11.96 -0.78
N GLY A 328 -8.36 -12.28 0.47
CA GLY A 328 -8.89 -11.30 1.42
C GLY A 328 -7.94 -10.13 1.68
N PHE A 329 -6.65 -10.41 1.85
CA PHE A 329 -5.61 -9.38 1.99
C PHE A 329 -5.42 -8.55 0.72
N THR A 330 -5.43 -9.20 -0.45
CA THR A 330 -5.36 -8.53 -1.76
C THR A 330 -6.55 -7.59 -1.97
N ILE A 331 -7.76 -8.00 -1.59
CA ILE A 331 -8.94 -7.14 -1.61
C ILE A 331 -8.79 -5.95 -0.68
N LEU A 332 -8.36 -6.17 0.57
CA LEU A 332 -8.18 -5.09 1.54
C LEU A 332 -7.23 -4.00 0.99
N LEU A 333 -6.12 -4.42 0.38
CA LEU A 333 -5.15 -3.49 -0.19
C LEU A 333 -5.61 -2.88 -1.50
N THR A 334 -6.37 -3.61 -2.33
CA THR A 334 -7.03 -3.03 -3.51
C THR A 334 -8.01 -1.94 -3.09
N LEU A 335 -8.83 -2.18 -2.06
CA LEU A 335 -9.74 -1.20 -1.49
C LEU A 335 -9.00 0.03 -0.95
N LEU A 336 -7.88 -0.18 -0.25
CA LEU A 336 -7.01 0.91 0.19
C LEU A 336 -6.45 1.69 -1.01
N GLY A 337 -5.99 1.00 -2.05
CA GLY A 337 -5.52 1.62 -3.30
C GLY A 337 -6.61 2.47 -3.95
N VAL A 338 -7.81 1.93 -4.12
CA VAL A 338 -8.96 2.68 -4.68
C VAL A 338 -9.29 3.90 -3.81
N TYR A 339 -9.21 3.79 -2.48
CA TYR A 339 -9.36 4.94 -1.59
C TYR A 339 -8.29 6.01 -1.84
N LEU A 340 -7.02 5.60 -1.89
CA LEU A 340 -5.89 6.50 -2.14
C LEU A 340 -5.91 7.11 -3.54
N ALA A 341 -6.45 6.41 -4.54
CA ALA A 341 -6.63 6.92 -5.89
C ALA A 341 -7.49 8.19 -5.92
N GLY A 342 -8.46 8.31 -4.99
CA GLY A 342 -9.31 9.48 -4.84
C GLY A 342 -8.63 10.71 -4.24
N VAL A 343 -7.40 10.58 -3.74
CA VAL A 343 -6.61 11.71 -3.22
C VAL A 343 -6.03 12.47 -4.41
N LYS A 344 -6.48 13.71 -4.62
CA LYS A 344 -5.91 14.60 -5.64
C LYS A 344 -4.49 14.97 -5.23
N VAL A 345 -3.51 14.56 -6.04
CA VAL A 345 -2.09 14.89 -5.87
C VAL A 345 -1.61 15.91 -6.92
N TYR A 346 -2.35 16.05 -8.02
CA TYR A 346 -2.01 16.92 -9.15
C TYR A 346 -3.04 18.05 -9.29
N ASP A 347 -2.59 19.21 -9.78
CA ASP A 347 -3.44 20.35 -10.12
C ASP A 347 -4.31 20.05 -11.35
N GLU A 348 -5.53 20.61 -11.36
CA GLU A 348 -6.59 20.27 -12.34
C GLU A 348 -6.23 20.59 -13.80
N GLU A 349 -5.24 21.47 -14.02
CA GLU A 349 -4.80 21.89 -15.36
C GLU A 349 -4.10 20.76 -16.14
N GLU A 350 -3.32 19.91 -15.47
CA GLU A 350 -2.65 18.78 -16.14
C GLU A 350 -3.62 17.66 -16.55
N VAL A 351 -4.78 17.56 -15.89
CA VAL A 351 -5.83 16.57 -16.20
C VAL A 351 -6.62 17.03 -17.42
N LYS A 352 -6.84 18.34 -17.58
CA LYS A 352 -7.51 18.93 -18.75
C LYS A 352 -6.70 18.71 -20.04
N ALA A 353 -5.38 18.84 -20.00
CA ALA A 353 -4.52 18.61 -21.18
C ALA A 353 -4.54 17.16 -21.70
N ALA A 354 -4.92 16.19 -20.87
CA ALA A 354 -5.03 14.80 -21.29
C ALA A 354 -6.36 14.48 -21.99
N HIS A 355 -7.42 15.27 -21.73
CA HIS A 355 -8.76 15.07 -22.29
C HIS A 355 -8.82 15.22 -23.83
N ASP A 356 -7.84 15.85 -24.46
CA ASP A 356 -7.83 16.15 -25.89
C ASP A 356 -7.56 14.93 -26.80
N LYS A 357 -7.29 13.74 -26.24
CA LYS A 357 -7.05 12.51 -27.04
C LYS A 357 -8.32 11.63 -27.10
N PRO A 358 -8.84 11.26 -28.28
CA PRO A 358 -10.14 10.57 -28.41
C PRO A 358 -10.16 9.13 -27.87
N LEU A 359 -9.08 8.36 -28.09
CA LEU A 359 -8.90 7.02 -27.50
C LEU A 359 -8.79 7.08 -25.97
N PHE A 360 -8.33 8.23 -25.47
CA PHE A 360 -8.12 8.49 -24.06
C PHE A 360 -9.40 8.98 -23.37
N ALA A 361 -10.20 9.82 -24.04
CA ALA A 361 -11.55 10.15 -23.61
C ALA A 361 -12.43 8.90 -23.50
N PHE A 362 -12.31 7.93 -24.42
CA PHE A 362 -13.05 6.66 -24.33
C PHE A 362 -12.60 5.77 -23.16
N LEU A 363 -11.29 5.59 -22.95
CA LEU A 363 -10.77 4.82 -21.81
C LEU A 363 -10.98 5.53 -20.47
N ILE A 364 -10.92 6.85 -20.46
CA ILE A 364 -11.34 7.67 -19.33
C ILE A 364 -12.83 7.48 -19.11
N ASP A 365 -13.72 7.68 -20.07
CA ASP A 365 -15.17 7.48 -19.90
C ASP A 365 -15.54 6.06 -19.45
N LEU A 366 -14.77 5.04 -19.88
CA LEU A 366 -14.91 3.68 -19.37
C LEU A 366 -14.41 3.53 -17.91
N SER A 367 -13.38 4.29 -17.51
CA SER A 367 -12.79 4.30 -16.15
C SER A 367 -13.34 5.38 -15.20
N TYR A 368 -14.10 6.35 -15.73
CA TYR A 368 -14.83 7.41 -15.05
C TYR A 368 -16.25 6.84 -14.85
N LYS A 369 -16.55 6.18 -13.75
CA LYS A 369 -16.33 6.67 -12.39
C LYS A 369 -16.44 5.48 -11.46
N ARG A 370 -15.33 4.93 -10.96
CA ARG A 370 -15.28 3.93 -9.84
C ARG A 370 -15.98 2.59 -10.09
N ARG A 371 -17.11 2.54 -10.81
CA ARG A 371 -17.99 1.41 -11.09
C ARG A 371 -17.29 0.22 -11.71
N VAL A 372 -16.30 0.40 -12.59
CA VAL A 372 -15.52 -0.73 -13.10
C VAL A 372 -14.75 -1.42 -11.98
N PHE A 373 -14.15 -0.66 -11.05
CA PHE A 373 -13.53 -1.25 -9.86
C PHE A 373 -14.57 -1.89 -8.93
N GLU A 374 -15.78 -1.32 -8.84
CA GLU A 374 -16.88 -1.92 -8.07
C GLU A 374 -17.30 -3.27 -8.64
N VAL A 375 -17.48 -3.34 -9.96
CA VAL A 375 -17.83 -4.54 -10.71
C VAL A 375 -16.73 -5.60 -10.63
N LEU A 376 -15.48 -5.21 -10.83
CA LEU A 376 -14.32 -6.11 -10.72
C LEU A 376 -14.15 -6.63 -9.29
N LEU A 377 -14.33 -5.77 -8.28
CA LEU A 377 -14.30 -6.20 -6.89
C LEU A 377 -15.42 -7.19 -6.61
N ASP A 378 -16.66 -6.86 -6.98
CA ASP A 378 -17.83 -7.71 -6.73
C ASP A 378 -17.70 -9.06 -7.44
N LEU A 379 -17.10 -9.11 -8.64
CA LEU A 379 -16.73 -10.35 -9.30
C LEU A 379 -15.84 -11.22 -8.40
N VAL A 380 -14.76 -10.64 -7.84
CA VAL A 380 -13.85 -11.36 -6.93
C VAL A 380 -14.57 -11.77 -5.64
N LEU A 381 -15.42 -10.92 -5.08
CA LEU A 381 -16.21 -11.24 -3.87
C LEU A 381 -17.20 -12.39 -4.13
N ILE A 382 -17.79 -12.47 -5.33
CA ILE A 382 -18.65 -13.58 -5.73
C ILE A 382 -17.84 -14.88 -5.81
N VAL A 383 -16.68 -14.87 -6.48
CA VAL A 383 -15.80 -16.06 -6.54
C VAL A 383 -15.42 -16.52 -5.13
N LEU A 384 -15.06 -15.58 -4.26
CA LEU A 384 -14.64 -15.86 -2.88
C LEU A 384 -15.74 -16.37 -1.97
N SER A 385 -16.90 -15.73 -1.99
CA SER A 385 -18.07 -16.20 -1.22
C SER A 385 -18.44 -17.62 -1.62
N TYR A 386 -18.43 -17.90 -2.93
CA TYR A 386 -18.77 -19.22 -3.43
C TYR A 386 -17.70 -20.26 -3.10
N TYR A 387 -16.43 -19.94 -3.30
CA TYR A 387 -15.32 -20.81 -2.93
C TYR A 387 -15.31 -21.10 -1.42
N GLY A 388 -15.46 -20.05 -0.60
CA GLY A 388 -15.57 -20.18 0.86
C GLY A 388 -16.73 -21.06 1.29
N ALA A 389 -17.88 -20.98 0.60
CA ALA A 389 -19.02 -21.85 0.86
C ALA A 389 -18.72 -23.33 0.59
N TYR A 390 -17.98 -23.65 -0.49
CA TYR A 390 -17.50 -25.01 -0.73
C TYR A 390 -16.53 -25.48 0.34
N VAL A 391 -15.57 -24.63 0.72
CA VAL A 391 -14.58 -24.95 1.76
C VAL A 391 -15.25 -25.24 3.10
N LEU A 392 -16.23 -24.42 3.50
CA LEU A 392 -16.98 -24.62 4.74
C LEU A 392 -17.87 -25.87 4.69
N ARG A 393 -18.40 -26.23 3.52
CA ARG A 393 -19.32 -27.37 3.38
C ARG A 393 -18.60 -28.71 3.25
N PHE A 394 -17.55 -28.77 2.44
CA PHE A 394 -16.90 -30.01 2.03
C PHE A 394 -15.46 -30.13 2.53
N GLY A 395 -14.91 -29.08 3.14
CA GLY A 395 -13.49 -29.01 3.45
C GLY A 395 -12.66 -28.66 2.20
N PRO A 396 -11.40 -29.09 2.14
CA PRO A 396 -10.49 -28.72 1.05
C PRO A 396 -11.04 -29.03 -0.35
N VAL A 397 -11.05 -28.04 -1.24
CA VAL A 397 -11.63 -28.18 -2.61
C VAL A 397 -10.72 -29.00 -3.54
N GLY A 398 -9.54 -29.41 -3.06
CA GLY A 398 -8.54 -30.19 -3.81
C GLY A 398 -8.97 -31.58 -4.25
N GLU A 399 -10.12 -32.10 -3.79
CA GLU A 399 -10.69 -33.33 -4.33
C GLU A 399 -11.24 -33.09 -5.74
N ALA A 400 -10.77 -33.88 -6.72
CA ALA A 400 -11.02 -33.65 -8.15
C ALA A 400 -12.51 -33.54 -8.53
N GLY A 401 -13.40 -34.23 -7.80
CA GLY A 401 -14.85 -34.14 -7.99
C GLY A 401 -15.42 -32.77 -7.61
N THR A 402 -15.06 -32.26 -6.43
CA THR A 402 -15.56 -30.98 -5.88
C THR A 402 -15.07 -29.80 -6.72
N LEU A 403 -13.79 -29.78 -7.11
CA LEU A 403 -13.23 -28.72 -7.96
C LEU A 403 -13.91 -28.67 -9.33
N ARG A 404 -14.19 -29.83 -9.95
CA ARG A 404 -14.86 -29.89 -11.26
C ARG A 404 -16.27 -29.32 -11.20
N ILE A 405 -17.02 -29.63 -10.13
CA ILE A 405 -18.37 -29.09 -9.92
C ILE A 405 -18.30 -27.58 -9.72
N PHE A 406 -17.41 -27.11 -8.84
CA PHE A 406 -17.19 -25.68 -8.60
C PHE A 406 -16.88 -24.91 -9.90
N LEU A 407 -15.91 -25.39 -10.69
CA LEU A 407 -15.53 -24.73 -11.95
C LEU A 407 -16.66 -24.73 -12.99
N ARG A 408 -17.52 -25.76 -12.99
CA ARG A 408 -18.66 -25.85 -13.91
C ARG A 408 -19.80 -24.91 -13.53
N THR A 409 -20.07 -24.72 -12.24
CA THR A 409 -21.17 -23.86 -11.75
C THR A 409 -20.76 -22.40 -11.57
N LEU A 410 -19.48 -22.10 -11.36
CA LEU A 410 -18.97 -20.75 -11.11
C LEU A 410 -19.39 -19.72 -12.18
N PRO A 411 -19.27 -19.98 -13.50
CA PRO A 411 -19.70 -19.00 -14.52
C PRO A 411 -21.18 -18.65 -14.44
N VAL A 412 -22.03 -19.63 -14.11
CA VAL A 412 -23.49 -19.42 -13.95
C VAL A 412 -23.76 -18.52 -12.76
N LEU A 413 -23.11 -18.77 -11.62
CA LEU A 413 -23.27 -17.93 -10.43
C LEU A 413 -22.77 -16.51 -10.65
N LEU A 414 -21.62 -16.36 -11.33
CA LEU A 414 -21.10 -15.04 -11.69
C LEU A 414 -22.12 -14.27 -12.52
N PHE A 415 -22.63 -14.87 -13.59
CA PHE A 415 -23.62 -14.22 -14.45
C PHE A 415 -24.88 -13.82 -13.68
N VAL A 416 -25.48 -14.77 -12.94
CA VAL A 416 -26.74 -14.55 -12.24
C VAL A 416 -26.62 -13.52 -11.11
N LYS A 417 -25.56 -13.60 -10.28
CA LYS A 417 -25.36 -12.64 -9.20
C LYS A 417 -25.02 -11.26 -9.72
N MET A 418 -24.19 -11.14 -10.77
CA MET A 418 -23.88 -9.85 -11.37
C MET A 418 -25.14 -9.20 -11.96
N ALA A 419 -26.00 -9.98 -12.63
CA ALA A 419 -27.30 -9.50 -13.11
C ALA A 419 -28.21 -9.06 -11.94
N ALA A 420 -28.29 -9.86 -10.87
CA ALA A 420 -29.07 -9.50 -9.68
C ALA A 420 -28.57 -8.20 -9.03
N PHE A 421 -27.25 -8.03 -8.87
CA PHE A 421 -26.67 -6.81 -8.29
C PHE A 421 -26.95 -5.58 -9.14
N LEU A 422 -26.92 -5.74 -10.47
CA LEU A 422 -27.27 -4.68 -11.41
C LEU A 422 -28.75 -4.26 -11.29
N VAL A 423 -29.66 -5.23 -11.34
CA VAL A 423 -31.11 -4.99 -11.26
C VAL A 423 -31.52 -4.41 -9.91
N MET A 424 -30.97 -4.95 -8.83
CA MET A 424 -31.28 -4.52 -7.47
C MET A 424 -30.62 -3.19 -7.10
N GLY A 425 -29.78 -2.64 -7.97
CA GLY A 425 -29.26 -1.27 -7.84
C GLY A 425 -28.05 -1.13 -6.92
N VAL A 426 -27.26 -2.20 -6.72
CA VAL A 426 -26.03 -2.17 -5.90
C VAL A 426 -25.04 -1.10 -6.40
N TYR A 427 -25.00 -0.87 -7.72
CA TYR A 427 -24.11 0.10 -8.38
C TYR A 427 -24.71 1.51 -8.55
N ARG A 428 -25.93 1.76 -8.03
CA ARG A 428 -26.57 3.09 -8.10
C ARG A 428 -26.02 4.04 -7.04
N GLY A 429 -25.61 3.51 -5.89
CA GLY A 429 -25.08 4.28 -4.76
C GLY A 429 -23.65 4.78 -4.97
N ILE A 430 -23.28 5.87 -4.28
CA ILE A 430 -21.91 6.38 -4.27
C ILE A 430 -21.20 5.78 -3.05
N TRP A 431 -20.22 4.88 -3.25
CA TRP A 431 -19.50 4.17 -2.17
C TRP A 431 -18.97 5.06 -1.04
N ARG A 432 -18.57 6.30 -1.37
CA ARG A 432 -18.06 7.28 -0.40
C ARG A 432 -19.09 7.66 0.67
N TYR A 433 -20.37 7.50 0.37
CA TYR A 433 -21.50 7.94 1.18
C TYR A 433 -22.41 6.76 1.57
N THR A 434 -21.95 5.51 1.44
CA THR A 434 -22.74 4.34 1.82
C THR A 434 -23.20 4.44 3.27
N SER A 435 -24.51 4.36 3.44
CA SER A 435 -25.25 4.52 4.67
C SER A 435 -25.76 3.16 5.18
N VAL A 436 -26.44 3.17 6.32
CA VAL A 436 -27.12 1.96 6.83
C VAL A 436 -28.28 1.57 5.92
N ASP A 437 -28.92 2.53 5.25
CA ASP A 437 -30.06 2.27 4.37
C ASP A 437 -29.66 1.48 3.12
N ASP A 438 -28.42 1.65 2.66
CA ASP A 438 -27.86 0.87 1.54
C ASP A 438 -27.71 -0.63 1.90
N LEU A 439 -27.64 -0.97 3.20
CA LEU A 439 -27.56 -2.35 3.64
C LEU A 439 -28.80 -3.15 3.23
N VAL A 440 -29.97 -2.52 3.22
CA VAL A 440 -31.23 -3.14 2.76
C VAL A 440 -31.14 -3.53 1.29
N VAL A 441 -30.54 -2.67 0.46
CA VAL A 441 -30.30 -2.95 -0.96
C VAL A 441 -29.38 -4.15 -1.11
N PHE A 442 -28.30 -4.23 -0.32
CA PHE A 442 -27.36 -5.34 -0.35
C PHE A 442 -28.00 -6.66 0.09
N VAL A 443 -28.80 -6.67 1.17
CA VAL A 443 -29.54 -7.86 1.60
C VAL A 443 -30.46 -8.34 0.48
N LYS A 444 -31.28 -7.45 -0.10
CA LYS A 444 -32.20 -7.81 -1.19
C LYS A 444 -31.45 -8.36 -2.40
N ALA A 445 -30.35 -7.71 -2.79
CA ALA A 445 -29.52 -8.14 -3.92
C ALA A 445 -28.91 -9.53 -3.70
N VAL A 446 -28.38 -9.81 -2.51
CA VAL A 446 -27.80 -11.10 -2.16
C VAL A 446 -28.85 -12.19 -2.09
N VAL A 447 -30.02 -11.92 -1.49
CA VAL A 447 -31.11 -12.90 -1.42
C VAL A 447 -31.62 -13.24 -2.81
N VAL A 448 -31.95 -12.24 -3.65
CA VAL A 448 -32.41 -12.45 -5.03
C VAL A 448 -31.34 -13.18 -5.83
N GLY A 449 -30.08 -12.77 -5.74
CA GLY A 449 -28.97 -13.41 -6.44
C GLY A 449 -28.74 -14.86 -6.01
N SER A 450 -28.85 -15.17 -4.72
CA SER A 450 -28.66 -16.53 -4.19
C SER A 450 -29.79 -17.46 -4.59
N VAL A 451 -31.04 -16.99 -4.51
CA VAL A 451 -32.23 -17.75 -4.95
C VAL A 451 -32.18 -18.00 -6.46
N ALA A 452 -31.92 -16.95 -7.26
CA ALA A 452 -31.80 -17.07 -8.70
C ALA A 452 -30.65 -18.02 -9.09
N SER A 453 -29.52 -17.98 -8.38
CA SER A 453 -28.40 -18.90 -8.61
C SER A 453 -28.78 -20.35 -8.34
N ALA A 454 -29.48 -20.61 -7.24
CA ALA A 454 -29.97 -21.94 -6.90
C ALA A 454 -30.96 -22.46 -7.96
N LEU A 455 -31.88 -21.62 -8.43
CA LEU A 455 -32.83 -21.96 -9.49
C LEU A 455 -32.15 -22.19 -10.85
N ALA A 456 -31.17 -21.36 -11.20
CA ALA A 456 -30.40 -21.52 -12.43
C ALA A 456 -29.61 -22.84 -12.44
N VAL A 457 -28.98 -23.20 -11.32
CA VAL A 457 -28.28 -24.48 -11.17
C VAL A 457 -29.25 -25.66 -11.15
N LEU A 458 -30.43 -25.51 -10.54
CA LEU A 458 -31.50 -26.52 -10.61
C LEU A 458 -31.93 -26.77 -12.06
N PHE A 459 -32.16 -25.73 -12.84
CA PHE A 459 -32.61 -25.88 -14.22
C PHE A 459 -31.52 -26.44 -15.14
N ALA A 460 -30.29 -25.92 -15.02
CA ALA A 460 -29.17 -26.30 -15.89
C ALA A 460 -28.55 -27.66 -15.54
N PHE A 461 -28.52 -28.03 -14.26
CA PHE A 461 -27.79 -29.21 -13.77
C PHE A 461 -28.64 -30.14 -12.89
N ARG A 462 -29.94 -29.87 -12.69
CA ARG A 462 -30.88 -30.69 -11.87
C ARG A 462 -30.40 -30.96 -10.44
N PHE A 463 -29.54 -30.10 -9.90
CA PHE A 463 -28.79 -30.33 -8.64
C PHE A 463 -28.03 -31.66 -8.58
N GLU A 464 -27.72 -32.28 -9.72
CA GLU A 464 -26.84 -33.45 -9.74
C GLU A 464 -25.49 -33.05 -9.12
N SER A 465 -25.12 -33.70 -8.02
CA SER A 465 -23.88 -33.47 -7.27
C SER A 465 -23.68 -32.06 -6.66
N VAL A 466 -24.70 -31.20 -6.62
CA VAL A 466 -24.59 -29.85 -6.00
C VAL A 466 -25.36 -29.77 -4.68
N SER A 467 -24.69 -29.41 -3.59
CA SER A 467 -25.33 -29.27 -2.27
C SER A 467 -26.08 -27.94 -2.13
N ARG A 468 -27.34 -28.00 -1.70
CA ARG A 468 -28.20 -26.83 -1.45
C ARG A 468 -27.65 -25.91 -0.34
N THR A 469 -26.97 -26.49 0.65
CA THR A 469 -26.36 -25.75 1.77
C THR A 469 -25.28 -24.78 1.28
N VAL A 470 -24.61 -25.08 0.16
CA VAL A 470 -23.59 -24.19 -0.42
C VAL A 470 -24.19 -22.83 -0.77
N PHE A 471 -25.40 -22.77 -1.34
CA PHE A 471 -26.04 -21.50 -1.71
C PHE A 471 -26.43 -20.67 -0.48
N VAL A 472 -26.76 -21.31 0.64
CA VAL A 472 -27.06 -20.61 1.90
C VAL A 472 -25.79 -20.02 2.50
N LEU A 473 -24.72 -20.82 2.58
CA LEU A 473 -23.41 -20.36 3.06
C LEU A 473 -22.83 -19.26 2.16
N ASP A 474 -22.95 -19.42 0.86
CA ASP A 474 -22.54 -18.45 -0.15
C ASP A 474 -23.32 -17.13 0.00
N GLY A 475 -24.63 -17.18 0.21
CA GLY A 475 -25.44 -15.99 0.49
C GLY A 475 -24.98 -15.25 1.75
N LEU A 476 -24.74 -15.97 2.85
CA LEU A 476 -24.24 -15.38 4.09
C LEU A 476 -22.87 -14.72 3.92
N LEU A 477 -21.92 -15.44 3.31
CA LEU A 477 -20.56 -14.94 3.05
C LEU A 477 -20.58 -13.76 2.07
N MET A 478 -21.37 -13.84 1.01
CA MET A 478 -21.50 -12.77 0.02
C MET A 478 -22.04 -11.50 0.66
N PHE A 479 -23.03 -11.59 1.54
CA PHE A 479 -23.53 -10.42 2.27
C PHE A 479 -22.44 -9.79 3.15
N MET A 480 -21.73 -10.59 3.94
CA MET A 480 -20.65 -10.10 4.80
C MET A 480 -19.54 -9.43 3.98
N LEU A 481 -19.12 -10.04 2.88
CA LEU A 481 -18.08 -9.53 1.99
C LEU A 481 -18.52 -8.26 1.25
N LEU A 482 -19.74 -8.25 0.71
CA LEU A 482 -20.29 -7.08 0.02
C LEU A 482 -20.42 -5.91 0.98
N ALA A 483 -21.12 -6.08 2.10
CA ALA A 483 -21.30 -5.03 3.10
C ALA A 483 -19.95 -4.56 3.67
N GLY A 484 -19.06 -5.50 4.02
CA GLY A 484 -17.73 -5.21 4.53
C GLY A 484 -16.88 -4.40 3.56
N SER A 485 -16.89 -4.73 2.27
CA SER A 485 -16.15 -3.99 1.24
C SER A 485 -16.59 -2.53 1.11
N ARG A 486 -17.90 -2.25 1.29
CA ARG A 486 -18.41 -0.88 1.25
C ARG A 486 -18.11 -0.14 2.54
N MET A 487 -18.26 -0.81 3.68
CA MET A 487 -17.95 -0.23 5.00
C MET A 487 -16.46 0.08 5.17
N ALA A 488 -15.58 -0.61 4.45
CA ALA A 488 -14.13 -0.37 4.47
C ALA A 488 -13.78 1.10 4.14
N PHE A 489 -14.49 1.75 3.21
CA PHE A 489 -14.26 3.16 2.90
C PHE A 489 -14.59 4.09 4.07
N ARG A 490 -15.64 3.76 4.84
CA ARG A 490 -16.00 4.49 6.05
C ARG A 490 -14.94 4.29 7.14
N LEU A 491 -14.45 3.06 7.32
CA LEU A 491 -13.35 2.74 8.23
C LEU A 491 -12.07 3.49 7.86
N PHE A 492 -11.68 3.49 6.57
CA PHE A 492 -10.50 4.21 6.12
C PHE A 492 -10.58 5.71 6.40
N ARG A 493 -11.75 6.34 6.26
CA ARG A 493 -11.95 7.76 6.64
C ARG A 493 -11.80 8.03 8.13
N GLN A 494 -12.12 7.05 8.97
CA GLN A 494 -12.02 7.18 10.42
C GLN A 494 -10.60 6.94 10.91
N VAL A 495 -9.90 5.98 10.29
CA VAL A 495 -8.54 5.57 10.70
C VAL A 495 -7.46 6.43 10.06
N LEU A 496 -7.60 6.80 8.79
CA LEU A 496 -6.66 7.67 8.11
C LEU A 496 -6.92 9.12 8.53
N PRO A 497 -5.87 9.94 8.73
CA PRO A 497 -6.06 11.34 9.06
C PRO A 497 -6.91 12.03 8.00
N THR A 498 -7.84 12.86 8.45
CA THR A 498 -8.32 13.97 7.63
C THR A 498 -7.23 15.02 7.57
N PRO A 499 -7.05 15.70 6.43
CA PRO A 499 -6.06 16.76 6.33
C PRO A 499 -6.34 17.80 7.40
N LYS A 500 -5.40 18.01 8.32
CA LYS A 500 -5.49 19.15 9.22
C LYS A 500 -5.29 20.41 8.38
N ALA A 501 -6.29 21.28 8.35
CA ALA A 501 -6.07 22.68 7.98
C ALA A 501 -5.20 23.29 9.09
N ARG A 502 -3.88 23.15 8.96
CA ARG A 502 -2.90 23.68 9.92
C ARG A 502 -2.34 25.03 9.49
N ASP A 503 -2.39 25.31 8.20
CA ASP A 503 -1.86 26.54 7.60
C ASP A 503 -3.04 27.43 7.17
N GLY A 504 -3.78 27.93 8.17
CA GLY A 504 -4.98 28.73 7.95
C GLY A 504 -5.33 29.60 9.16
N CYS A 505 -6.24 30.55 8.95
CA CYS A 505 -6.77 31.46 9.96
C CYS A 505 -7.42 30.67 11.10
N ARG A 506 -6.94 30.84 12.34
CA ARG A 506 -7.36 30.05 13.50
C ARG A 506 -8.77 30.45 13.91
N VAL A 507 -9.73 29.55 13.70
CA VAL A 507 -11.14 29.82 13.95
C VAL A 507 -11.67 29.10 15.18
N LEU A 508 -12.53 29.80 15.92
CA LEU A 508 -13.35 29.23 16.98
C LEU A 508 -14.82 29.18 16.53
N ILE A 509 -15.47 28.03 16.64
CA ILE A 509 -16.86 27.85 16.19
C ILE A 509 -17.80 28.10 17.36
N TYR A 510 -18.60 29.17 17.30
CA TYR A 510 -19.59 29.50 18.31
C TYR A 510 -20.94 28.82 17.97
N GLY A 511 -21.30 27.83 18.77
CA GLY A 511 -22.43 26.92 18.64
C GLY A 511 -21.98 25.49 18.36
N ALA A 512 -22.11 24.58 19.33
CA ALA A 512 -21.73 23.16 19.24
C ALA A 512 -22.97 22.25 19.02
N GLY A 513 -23.88 22.67 18.15
CA GLY A 513 -25.02 21.87 17.66
C GLY A 513 -24.80 21.40 16.22
N ASP A 514 -25.87 20.97 15.56
CA ASP A 514 -25.81 20.45 14.17
C ASP A 514 -25.25 21.48 13.18
N GLY A 515 -25.61 22.76 13.32
CA GLY A 515 -25.05 23.83 12.48
C GLY A 515 -23.55 24.03 12.67
N GLY A 516 -23.05 23.88 13.90
CA GLY A 516 -21.61 23.94 14.19
C GLY A 516 -20.85 22.75 13.64
N GLU A 517 -21.45 21.57 13.76
CA GLU A 517 -20.91 20.33 13.19
C GLU A 517 -20.81 20.41 11.67
N LEU A 518 -21.86 20.92 11.02
CA LEU A 518 -21.90 21.14 9.57
C LEU A 518 -20.86 22.16 9.11
N LEU A 519 -20.72 23.28 9.82
CA LEU A 519 -19.68 24.27 9.55
C LEU A 519 -18.28 23.67 9.68
N LEU A 520 -18.03 22.89 10.73
CA LEU A 520 -16.75 22.21 10.91
C LEU A 520 -16.47 21.24 9.76
N ARG A 521 -17.47 20.46 9.33
CA ARG A 521 -17.33 19.57 8.17
C ARG A 521 -16.98 20.34 6.90
N GLU A 522 -17.61 21.48 6.67
CA GLU A 522 -17.33 22.31 5.49
C GLU A 522 -15.90 22.86 5.53
N ILE A 523 -15.47 23.40 6.67
CA ILE A 523 -14.08 23.86 6.88
C ILE A 523 -13.05 22.74 6.64
N LEU A 524 -13.34 21.52 7.09
CA LEU A 524 -12.44 20.38 6.91
C LEU A 524 -12.44 19.84 5.47
N ASN A 525 -13.53 20.00 4.72
CA ASN A 525 -13.68 19.50 3.36
C ASN A 525 -13.27 20.53 2.28
N ASN A 526 -13.36 21.82 2.58
CA ASN A 526 -13.09 22.90 1.64
C ASN A 526 -11.83 23.69 2.03
N ARG A 527 -10.72 23.38 1.36
CA ARG A 527 -9.42 24.02 1.63
C ARG A 527 -9.35 25.48 1.18
N GLU A 528 -10.22 25.92 0.28
CA GLU A 528 -10.24 27.31 -0.20
C GLU A 528 -10.63 28.29 0.91
N LEU A 529 -11.33 27.79 1.94
CA LEU A 529 -11.72 28.58 3.11
C LEU A 529 -10.53 28.98 3.98
N GLN A 530 -9.38 28.29 3.87
CA GLN A 530 -8.15 28.58 4.62
C GLN A 530 -8.34 28.75 6.14
N TYR A 531 -9.29 28.01 6.75
CA TYR A 531 -9.55 28.08 8.19
C TYR A 531 -8.95 26.89 8.95
N ALA A 532 -8.35 27.15 10.11
CA ALA A 532 -7.81 26.16 11.03
C ALA A 532 -8.68 26.09 12.31
N PRO A 533 -9.61 25.14 12.43
CA PRO A 533 -10.54 25.11 13.55
C PRO A 533 -9.85 24.66 14.85
N VAL A 534 -10.00 25.45 15.90
CA VAL A 534 -9.33 25.24 17.20
C VAL A 534 -10.26 24.58 18.22
N GLY A 535 -11.55 24.88 18.18
CA GLY A 535 -12.53 24.39 19.15
C GLY A 535 -13.92 24.94 18.93
N PHE A 536 -14.85 24.46 19.74
CA PHE A 536 -16.21 24.96 19.81
C PHE A 536 -16.42 25.80 21.08
N VAL A 537 -17.34 26.75 21.03
CA VAL A 537 -17.90 27.43 22.21
C VAL A 537 -19.40 27.22 22.21
N ASP A 538 -19.98 26.81 23.33
CA ASP A 538 -21.44 26.68 23.47
C ASP A 538 -21.87 27.20 24.85
N ASP A 539 -23.03 27.84 24.88
CA ASP A 539 -23.64 28.37 26.11
C ASP A 539 -24.30 27.25 26.92
N ASP A 540 -24.60 26.10 26.31
CA ASP A 540 -25.14 24.92 26.97
C ASP A 540 -24.07 24.27 27.90
N PRO A 541 -24.27 24.31 29.23
CA PRO A 541 -23.30 23.77 30.19
C PRO A 541 -23.13 22.25 30.05
N THR A 542 -24.12 21.53 29.51
CA THR A 542 -24.05 20.07 29.32
C THR A 542 -23.08 19.66 28.21
N LYS A 543 -22.68 20.61 27.34
CA LYS A 543 -21.73 20.37 26.25
C LYS A 543 -20.30 20.74 26.62
N LYS A 544 -20.09 21.53 27.67
CA LYS A 544 -18.77 21.93 28.14
C LYS A 544 -17.88 20.71 28.41
N GLY A 545 -16.68 20.72 27.85
CA GLY A 545 -15.68 19.66 28.01
C GLY A 545 -15.85 18.46 27.09
N LYS A 546 -16.98 18.34 26.37
CA LYS A 546 -17.18 17.29 25.36
C LYS A 546 -16.30 17.53 24.13
N VAL A 547 -16.19 16.52 23.27
CA VAL A 547 -15.35 16.53 22.08
C VAL A 547 -16.19 16.22 20.84
N ILE A 548 -16.06 17.06 19.80
CA ILE A 548 -16.71 16.90 18.50
C ILE A 548 -15.61 16.87 17.44
N HIS A 549 -15.49 15.78 16.66
CA HIS A 549 -14.43 15.58 15.66
C HIS A 549 -13.00 15.84 16.17
N GLY A 550 -12.74 15.49 17.44
CA GLY A 550 -11.44 15.71 18.10
C GLY A 550 -11.21 17.13 18.63
N LEU A 551 -12.15 18.06 18.42
CA LEU A 551 -12.11 19.43 18.95
C LEU A 551 -12.94 19.54 20.23
N ARG A 552 -12.41 20.25 21.23
CA ARG A 552 -13.06 20.40 22.53
C ARG A 552 -14.12 21.51 22.49
N VAL A 553 -15.21 21.31 23.23
CA VAL A 553 -16.25 22.32 23.45
C VAL A 553 -15.93 23.09 24.74
N PHE A 554 -15.67 24.38 24.61
CA PHE A 554 -15.49 25.33 25.69
C PHE A 554 -16.82 25.96 26.09
N GLY A 555 -16.91 26.49 27.31
CA GLY A 555 -18.13 27.17 27.77
C GLY A 555 -18.20 28.61 27.26
N GLY A 556 -19.40 29.07 26.86
CA GLY A 556 -19.63 30.41 26.33
C GLY A 556 -19.82 31.53 27.36
N ASN A 557 -20.14 31.21 28.62
CA ASN A 557 -20.40 32.18 29.68
C ASN A 557 -19.13 32.98 30.09
N GLY A 558 -18.84 34.09 29.41
CA GLY A 558 -17.81 35.07 29.74
C GLY A 558 -16.36 34.61 29.53
N MET A 559 -16.13 33.38 29.11
CA MET A 559 -14.78 32.83 28.88
C MET A 559 -14.24 33.11 27.48
N LEU A 560 -15.06 33.64 26.55
CA LEU A 560 -14.69 33.82 25.15
C LEU A 560 -13.39 34.64 24.99
N ARG A 561 -13.26 35.76 25.71
CA ARG A 561 -12.07 36.61 25.70
C ARG A 561 -10.81 35.85 26.11
N SER A 562 -10.87 35.17 27.26
CA SER A 562 -9.76 34.38 27.79
C SER A 562 -9.35 33.25 26.85
N LEU A 563 -10.32 32.65 26.15
CA LEU A 563 -10.09 31.60 25.15
C LEU A 563 -9.42 32.15 23.90
N CYS A 564 -9.87 33.30 23.37
CA CYS A 564 -9.26 33.93 22.21
C CYS A 564 -7.77 34.23 22.45
N ARG A 565 -7.42 34.76 23.63
CA ARG A 565 -6.01 34.98 24.02
C ARG A 565 -5.23 33.68 24.20
N ALA A 566 -5.74 32.77 25.02
CA ALA A 566 -5.02 31.54 25.38
C ALA A 566 -4.77 30.64 24.17
N GLN A 567 -5.72 30.62 23.22
CA GLN A 567 -5.68 29.78 22.04
C GLN A 567 -5.27 30.52 20.76
N ARG A 568 -4.87 31.80 20.83
CA ARG A 568 -4.48 32.63 19.69
C ARG A 568 -5.47 32.50 18.52
N ILE A 569 -6.71 32.90 18.75
CA ILE A 569 -7.79 32.83 17.76
C ILE A 569 -7.75 34.08 16.89
N ASP A 570 -7.82 33.91 15.58
CA ASP A 570 -7.84 35.01 14.60
C ASP A 570 -9.29 35.40 14.26
N GLU A 571 -10.19 34.42 14.24
CA GLU A 571 -11.59 34.59 13.84
C GLU A 571 -12.57 33.75 14.67
N VAL A 572 -13.78 34.27 14.90
CA VAL A 572 -14.90 33.52 15.49
C VAL A 572 -15.99 33.34 14.45
N LEU A 573 -16.43 32.10 14.26
CA LEU A 573 -17.48 31.74 13.32
C LEU A 573 -18.75 31.33 14.06
N ILE A 574 -19.83 32.08 13.87
CA ILE A 574 -21.15 31.76 14.41
C ILE A 574 -21.84 30.75 13.48
N SER A 575 -22.25 29.61 14.04
CA SER A 575 -22.86 28.50 13.29
C SER A 575 -24.37 28.38 13.47
N SER A 576 -24.94 29.02 14.50
CA SER A 576 -26.38 28.92 14.80
C SER A 576 -27.16 30.12 14.28
N SER A 577 -28.33 29.85 13.69
CA SER A 577 -29.34 30.85 13.36
C SER A 577 -30.18 31.29 14.56
N ARG A 578 -30.05 30.64 15.72
CA ARG A 578 -30.87 30.88 16.93
C ARG A 578 -30.30 31.93 17.89
N PHE A 579 -29.23 32.64 17.53
CA PHE A 579 -28.72 33.72 18.38
C PHE A 579 -29.61 34.95 18.29
N THR A 580 -30.05 35.45 19.45
CA THR A 580 -30.69 36.77 19.54
C THR A 580 -29.72 37.86 19.10
N GLU A 581 -30.24 38.99 18.61
CA GLU A 581 -29.41 40.12 18.21
C GLU A 581 -28.58 40.66 19.39
N GLU A 582 -29.17 40.67 20.58
CA GLU A 582 -28.50 41.05 21.84
C GLU A 582 -27.27 40.17 22.13
N ARG A 583 -27.41 38.84 22.06
CA ARG A 583 -26.30 37.90 22.30
C ARG A 583 -25.22 38.01 21.22
N THR A 584 -25.61 38.26 19.98
CA THR A 584 -24.66 38.51 18.89
C THR A 584 -23.86 39.79 19.15
N ALA A 585 -24.52 40.86 19.62
CA ALA A 585 -23.87 42.12 19.94
C ALA A 585 -22.90 41.98 21.12
N GLU A 586 -23.21 41.13 22.10
CA GLU A 586 -22.29 40.79 23.21
C GLU A 586 -21.04 40.06 22.69
N ILE A 587 -21.21 39.01 21.88
CA ILE A 587 -20.08 38.28 21.27
C ILE A 587 -19.23 39.21 20.40
N LEU A 588 -19.85 40.13 19.66
CA LEU A 588 -19.14 41.11 18.83
C LEU A 588 -18.29 42.07 19.67
N ARG A 589 -18.80 42.53 20.84
CA ARG A 589 -18.02 43.36 21.76
C ARG A 589 -16.79 42.61 22.26
N ASP A 590 -16.98 41.38 22.73
CA ASP A 590 -15.89 40.52 23.20
C ASP A 590 -14.83 40.26 22.12
N CYS A 591 -15.24 40.06 20.87
CA CYS A 591 -14.32 39.87 19.76
C CYS A 591 -13.56 41.15 19.40
N LYS A 592 -14.23 42.32 19.38
CA LYS A 592 -13.60 43.61 19.06
C LYS A 592 -12.51 44.00 20.05
N GLU A 593 -12.73 43.78 21.34
CA GLU A 593 -11.73 44.07 22.39
C GLU A 593 -10.46 43.23 22.24
N GLU A 594 -10.57 42.03 21.67
CA GLU A 594 -9.44 41.12 21.42
C GLU A 594 -8.90 41.20 19.99
N GLN A 595 -9.37 42.15 19.18
CA GLN A 595 -9.01 42.29 17.75
C GLN A 595 -9.30 41.05 16.90
N VAL A 596 -10.33 40.28 17.27
CA VAL A 596 -10.76 39.06 16.57
C VAL A 596 -11.94 39.37 15.64
N THR A 597 -11.92 38.86 14.41
CA THR A 597 -13.04 39.10 13.47
C THR A 597 -14.18 38.12 13.71
N LEU A 598 -15.41 38.61 13.81
CA LEU A 598 -16.62 37.80 13.95
C LEU A 598 -17.30 37.63 12.59
N LYS A 599 -17.46 36.39 12.13
CA LYS A 599 -18.24 36.05 10.93
C LYS A 599 -19.39 35.12 11.28
N ARG A 600 -20.42 35.09 10.44
CA ARG A 600 -21.59 34.23 10.60
C ARG A 600 -21.77 33.37 9.36
N MET A 601 -21.89 32.06 9.54
CA MET A 601 -22.32 31.16 8.48
C MET A 601 -23.85 31.26 8.33
N ARG A 602 -24.32 31.46 7.09
CA ARG A 602 -25.74 31.31 6.73
C ARG A 602 -25.83 30.34 5.57
N ILE A 603 -26.71 29.36 5.69
CA ILE A 603 -27.12 28.51 4.57
C ILE A 603 -28.42 29.11 4.04
N ARG A 604 -28.39 29.57 2.78
CA ARG A 604 -29.56 30.09 2.08
C ARG A 604 -29.82 29.22 0.87
N ILE A 605 -31.10 29.02 0.57
CA ILE A 605 -31.55 28.43 -0.69
C ILE A 605 -32.08 29.60 -1.50
N GLU A 606 -31.42 29.91 -2.60
CA GLU A 606 -31.76 31.02 -3.48
C GLU A 606 -32.32 30.45 -4.78
N GLU A 607 -33.34 31.10 -5.33
CA GLU A 607 -33.86 30.76 -6.65
C GLU A 607 -32.90 31.31 -7.69
N VAL A 608 -32.36 30.43 -8.54
CA VAL A 608 -31.50 30.84 -9.65
C VAL A 608 -32.41 31.12 -10.83
N SER A 609 -32.71 32.40 -11.05
CA SER A 609 -33.34 32.86 -12.29
C SER A 609 -32.28 33.08 -13.36
N ASP A 610 -32.57 32.70 -14.61
CA ASP A 610 -31.75 33.06 -15.77
C ASP A 610 -31.85 34.59 -16.01
N GLU A 611 -31.01 35.37 -15.34
CA GLU A 611 -30.70 36.76 -15.72
C GLU A 611 -29.27 36.88 -16.25
#